data_AF-A0A8T6SKZ1-F1
#
_entry.id   AF-A0A8T6SKZ1-F1
#
_cell.length_a   1.000
_cell.length_b   1.000
_cell.length_c   1.000
_cell.angle_alpha   90.00
_cell.angle_beta   90.00
_cell.angle_gamma   90.00
#
_symmetry.space_group_name_H-M   'P 1'
#
loop_
_entity.id
_entity.type
_entity.pdbx_description
1 polymer ?
#
loop_
_entity_poly.entity_id
_entity_poly.type
_entity_poly.pdbx_seq_one_letter_code
_entity_poly.pdbx_strand_id
1 'polypeptide(L)' 'SPHKLRKTRKKRASRTHGYGRVGQHRGGGKRGGRGKAGLHKHG' A
#
# COMPACT_ATOMS: atom_id res chain seq x y z
N SER A 1 -1.05 -8.75 -23.86
CA SER A 1 -0.10 -8.30 -22.82
C SER A 1 -0.71 -8.48 -21.44
N PRO A 2 -0.04 -9.20 -20.52
CA PRO A 2 -0.53 -9.53 -19.18
C PRO A 2 -0.85 -8.30 -18.30
N HIS A 3 -0.39 -7.12 -18.70
CA HIS A 3 -0.59 -5.89 -17.92
C HIS A 3 -1.86 -5.11 -18.27
N LYS A 4 -2.66 -5.57 -19.25
CA LYS A 4 -3.82 -4.81 -19.76
C LYS A 4 -4.87 -4.54 -18.67
N LEU A 5 -5.09 -5.50 -17.77
CA LEU A 5 -6.10 -5.40 -16.71
C LEU A 5 -5.55 -4.92 -15.36
N ARG A 6 -4.25 -4.57 -15.27
CA ARG A 6 -3.67 -4.10 -14.01
C ARG A 6 -4.27 -2.75 -13.60
N LYS A 7 -4.60 -2.62 -12.31
CA LYS A 7 -5.08 -1.36 -11.71
C LYS A 7 -4.21 -0.16 -12.05
N THR A 8 -2.90 -0.37 -12.26
CA THR A 8 -1.92 0.66 -12.58
C THR A 8 -2.28 1.46 -13.83
N ARG A 9 -2.84 0.81 -14.87
CA ARG A 9 -3.27 1.53 -16.07
C ARG A 9 -4.45 2.45 -15.80
N LYS A 10 -5.48 1.94 -15.11
CA LYS A 10 -6.68 2.69 -14.73
C LYS A 10 -6.37 3.85 -13.79
N LYS A 11 -5.35 3.69 -12.94
CA LYS A 11 -4.95 4.68 -11.92
C LYS A 11 -3.86 5.65 -12.39
N ARG A 12 -3.41 5.58 -13.65
CA ARG A 12 -2.51 6.60 -14.21
C ARG A 12 -3.19 7.97 -14.16
N ALA A 13 -2.42 9.03 -13.90
CA ALA A 13 -2.91 10.38 -13.60
C ALA A 13 -3.76 10.53 -12.32
N SER A 14 -4.01 9.45 -11.56
CA SER A 14 -4.48 9.61 -10.18
C SER A 14 -3.30 9.98 -9.28
N ARG A 15 -3.44 11.07 -8.51
CA ARG A 15 -2.35 11.63 -7.69
C ARG A 15 -1.78 10.65 -6.66
N THR A 16 -2.61 9.79 -6.08
CA THR A 16 -2.22 8.93 -4.94
C THR A 16 -2.28 7.45 -5.25
N HIS A 17 -2.71 7.06 -6.46
CA HIS A 17 -2.91 5.65 -6.82
C HIS A 17 -3.86 4.89 -5.87
N GLY A 18 -4.70 5.64 -5.12
CA GLY A 18 -5.62 5.15 -4.09
C GLY A 18 -4.98 4.91 -2.71
N TYR A 19 -3.75 5.38 -2.46
CA TYR A 19 -3.08 5.24 -1.16
C TYR A 19 -3.39 6.35 -0.15
N GLY A 20 -4.32 7.25 -0.48
CA GLY A 20 -4.67 8.41 0.34
C GLY A 20 -3.65 9.54 0.23
N ARG A 21 -4.03 10.75 0.67
CA ARG A 21 -3.17 11.94 0.59
C ARG A 21 -2.14 12.01 1.73
N VAL A 22 -2.51 11.56 2.93
CA VAL A 22 -1.75 11.81 4.17
C VAL A 22 -0.86 10.62 4.56
N GLY A 23 -1.44 9.44 4.77
CA GLY A 23 -0.71 8.26 5.26
C GLY A 23 0.21 7.59 4.22
N GLN A 24 -0.20 7.60 2.95
CA GLN A 24 0.51 7.04 1.78
C GLN A 24 0.99 5.59 1.93
N HIS A 25 1.55 5.00 0.86
CA HIS A 25 2.14 3.67 0.90
C HIS A 25 3.63 3.77 1.26
N ARG A 26 3.99 3.35 2.47
CA ARG A 26 5.36 3.42 3.02
C ARG A 26 5.91 2.02 3.36
N GLY A 27 7.10 1.98 3.96
CA GLY A 27 7.84 0.77 4.33
C GLY A 27 7.22 -0.06 5.48
N GLY A 28 8.06 -0.78 6.23
CA GLY A 28 7.62 -1.69 7.31
C GLY A 28 6.89 -0.97 8.46
N GLY A 29 7.29 0.26 8.79
CA GLY A 29 6.66 1.04 9.86
C GLY A 29 5.15 1.25 9.67
N LYS A 30 4.69 1.50 8.44
CA LYS A 30 3.24 1.62 8.15
C LYS A 30 2.47 0.31 8.39
N ARG A 31 3.15 -0.83 8.36
CA ARG A 31 2.55 -2.17 8.55
C ARG A 31 2.61 -2.64 10.00
N GLY A 32 3.18 -1.84 10.92
CA GLY A 32 3.44 -2.28 12.29
C GLY A 32 4.66 -3.22 12.42
N GLY A 33 5.55 -3.25 11.42
CA GLY A 33 6.68 -4.18 11.36
C GLY A 33 6.59 -5.13 10.17
N ARG A 34 7.39 -6.21 10.19
CA ARG A 34 7.39 -7.27 9.17
C ARG A 34 6.85 -8.56 9.78
N GLY A 35 6.05 -9.31 9.03
CA GLY A 35 5.52 -10.60 9.48
C GLY A 35 4.63 -10.47 10.72
N LYS A 36 4.81 -11.34 11.71
CA LYS A 36 4.03 -11.40 12.96
C LYS A 36 4.50 -10.42 14.05
N ALA A 37 5.15 -9.31 13.65
CA ALA A 37 5.61 -8.30 14.60
C ALA A 37 4.42 -7.69 15.38
N GLY A 38 4.59 -7.51 16.68
CA GLY A 38 3.58 -6.87 17.53
C GLY A 38 2.34 -7.70 17.85
N LEU A 39 2.21 -8.95 17.37
CA LEU A 39 1.01 -9.79 17.54
C LEU A 39 0.52 -9.92 19.00
N HIS A 40 1.43 -9.89 19.97
CA HIS A 40 1.09 -10.09 21.38
C HIS A 40 0.99 -8.78 22.19
N LYS A 41 1.16 -7.61 21.55
CA LYS A 41 1.26 -6.31 22.24
C LYS A 41 0.50 -5.18 21.53
N HIS A 42 0.66 -5.09 20.22
CA HIS A 42 0.12 -4.02 19.37
C HIS A 42 -1.04 -4.49 18.49
N GLY A 43 -1.37 -5.79 18.55
CA GLY A 43 -2.57 -6.38 17.94
C GLY A 43 -3.82 -6.04 18.71
#